data_AF-A0A238BPG2-F1
#
_entry.id   AF-A0A238BPG2-F1
#
_cell.length_a   1.000
_cell.length_b   1.000
_cell.length_c   1.000
_cell.angle_alpha   90.00
_cell.angle_beta   90.00
_cell.angle_gamma   90.00
#
_symmetry.space_group_name_H-M   'P 1'
#
loop_
_entity.id
_entity.type
_entity.pdbx_description
1 polymer ?
#
loop_
_entity_poly.entity_id
_entity_poly.type
_entity_poly.pdbx_seq_one_letter_code
_entity_poly.pdbx_strand_id
1 'polypeptide(L)'
;MTTKIKVAAYRLTGGSKTVYSANYEEKISLFNNFKGQIEKLISLAVSLVTDNLATGLKQKISKDSVDSGMNKFEKVGQTLYKYSSQIEDDSSASVLQKAKEVFDKAGQKHRSFRTNILEKIQKPMKEWNETNAKHVSKELKSVNSKRDELDYAINKLRKKPDDLEVQQSVISSAMIALMEVIEDYNKNMKEIFKVVFLTSVAKNAGYQNMNMVKNKRIPDLIYTQIDREIDGFI
;
A
#
# COMPACT_ATOMS: atom_id res chain seq x y z
N MET A 1 1.77 -36.93 -3.21
CA MET A 1 1.19 -36.07 -4.28
C MET A 1 0.24 -35.08 -3.64
N THR A 2 0.51 -33.76 -3.75
CA THR A 2 -0.25 -32.69 -3.05
C THR A 2 -1.63 -32.48 -3.68
N THR A 3 -2.61 -31.99 -2.91
CA THR A 3 -4.00 -31.72 -3.35
C THR A 3 -4.05 -30.84 -4.61
N LYS A 4 -3.18 -29.82 -4.69
CA LYS A 4 -3.03 -28.96 -5.88
C LYS A 4 -2.68 -29.72 -7.16
N ILE A 5 -1.78 -30.69 -7.10
CA ILE A 5 -1.37 -31.51 -8.26
C ILE A 5 -2.54 -32.39 -8.71
N LYS A 6 -3.30 -32.94 -7.76
CA LYS A 6 -4.48 -33.77 -8.06
C LYS A 6 -5.60 -32.95 -8.69
N VAL A 7 -5.87 -31.75 -8.19
CA VAL A 7 -6.86 -30.82 -8.75
C VAL A 7 -6.48 -30.41 -10.17
N ALA A 8 -5.20 -30.06 -10.40
CA ALA A 8 -4.70 -29.74 -11.73
C ALA A 8 -4.90 -30.90 -12.71
N ALA A 9 -4.60 -32.14 -12.29
CA ALA A 9 -4.84 -33.33 -13.09
C ALA A 9 -6.33 -33.54 -13.43
N TYR A 10 -7.24 -33.36 -12.45
CA TYR A 10 -8.67 -33.44 -12.70
C TYR A 10 -9.14 -32.39 -13.72
N ARG A 11 -8.68 -31.14 -13.60
CA ARG A 11 -9.01 -30.05 -14.53
C ARG A 11 -8.53 -30.36 -15.96
N LEU A 12 -7.32 -30.92 -16.12
CA LEU A 12 -6.79 -31.32 -17.43
C LEU A 12 -7.61 -32.45 -18.09
N THR A 13 -8.29 -33.27 -17.29
CA THR A 13 -9.18 -34.34 -17.78
C THR A 13 -10.65 -33.92 -17.88
N GLY A 14 -10.97 -32.63 -17.86
CA GLY A 14 -12.35 -32.12 -17.96
C GLY A 14 -13.16 -32.15 -16.66
N GLY A 15 -12.49 -32.24 -15.51
CA GLY A 15 -13.10 -32.18 -14.18
C GLY A 15 -13.71 -30.81 -13.86
N SER A 16 -14.66 -30.78 -12.93
CA SER A 16 -15.32 -29.57 -12.47
C SER A 16 -14.32 -28.60 -11.82
N LYS A 17 -14.58 -27.30 -12.00
CA LYS A 17 -13.82 -26.20 -11.40
C LYS A 17 -14.81 -25.19 -10.84
N THR A 18 -14.76 -24.96 -9.55
CA THR A 18 -15.49 -23.88 -8.90
C THR A 18 -14.92 -22.55 -9.35
N VAL A 19 -15.79 -21.64 -9.80
CA VAL A 19 -15.43 -20.29 -10.23
C VAL A 19 -16.06 -19.32 -9.25
N TYR A 20 -15.35 -18.24 -8.89
CA TYR A 20 -15.94 -17.19 -8.08
C TYR A 20 -16.93 -16.36 -8.91
N SER A 21 -17.82 -15.64 -8.24
CA SER A 21 -18.67 -14.66 -8.92
C SER A 21 -17.83 -13.54 -9.52
N ALA A 22 -18.31 -12.93 -10.61
CA ALA A 22 -17.62 -11.81 -11.25
C ALA A 22 -17.33 -10.66 -10.27
N ASN A 23 -18.28 -10.35 -9.40
CA ASN A 23 -18.13 -9.34 -8.33
C ASN A 23 -16.99 -9.68 -7.36
N TYR A 24 -16.83 -10.95 -6.98
CA TYR A 24 -15.74 -11.36 -6.08
C TYR A 24 -14.37 -11.29 -6.77
N GLU A 25 -14.28 -11.71 -8.04
CA GLU A 25 -13.05 -11.57 -8.84
C GLU A 25 -12.65 -10.10 -9.02
N GLU A 26 -13.62 -9.21 -9.24
CA GLU A 26 -13.40 -7.76 -9.33
C GLU A 26 -12.81 -7.19 -8.03
N LYS A 27 -13.36 -7.58 -6.87
CA LYS A 27 -12.83 -7.17 -5.55
C LYS A 27 -11.39 -7.63 -5.32
N ILE A 28 -11.06 -8.87 -5.72
CA ILE A 28 -9.69 -9.38 -5.65
C ILE A 28 -8.76 -8.57 -6.56
N SER A 29 -9.19 -8.28 -7.79
CA SER A 29 -8.42 -7.50 -8.75
C SER A 29 -8.14 -6.09 -8.23
N LEU A 30 -9.17 -5.42 -7.71
CA LEU A 30 -9.07 -4.08 -7.12
C LEU A 30 -8.09 -4.06 -5.94
N PHE A 31 -8.18 -5.03 -5.03
CA PHE A 31 -7.25 -5.15 -3.91
C PHE A 31 -5.80 -5.31 -4.37
N ASN A 32 -5.54 -6.22 -5.32
CA ASN A 32 -4.18 -6.47 -5.81
C ASN A 32 -3.60 -5.25 -6.53
N ASN A 33 -4.44 -4.54 -7.32
CA ASN A 33 -4.04 -3.30 -7.97
C ASN A 33 -3.71 -2.21 -6.93
N PHE A 34 -4.61 -1.98 -5.96
CA PHE A 34 -4.40 -1.00 -4.91
C PHE A 34 -3.13 -1.27 -4.10
N LYS A 35 -2.91 -2.52 -3.68
CA LYS A 35 -1.67 -2.94 -3.01
C LYS A 35 -0.43 -2.61 -3.84
N GLY A 36 -0.44 -2.94 -5.14
CA GLY A 36 0.66 -2.62 -6.05
C GLY A 36 0.88 -1.12 -6.23
N GLN A 37 -0.17 -0.30 -6.21
CA GLN A 37 -0.05 1.16 -6.26
C GLN A 37 0.56 1.72 -4.98
N ILE A 38 0.19 1.21 -3.80
CA ILE A 38 0.79 1.61 -2.52
C ILE A 38 2.28 1.26 -2.48
N GLU A 39 2.69 0.09 -2.95
CA GLU A 39 4.11 -0.29 -3.04
C GLU A 39 4.93 0.66 -3.93
N LYS A 40 4.35 1.07 -5.07
CA LYS A 40 4.96 2.08 -5.96
C LYS A 40 5.04 3.45 -5.27
N LEU A 41 3.98 3.88 -4.60
CA LEU A 41 3.92 5.18 -3.93
C LEU A 41 4.92 5.28 -2.77
N ILE A 42 5.09 4.21 -1.99
CA ILE A 42 6.13 4.12 -0.95
C ILE A 42 7.52 4.34 -1.57
N SER A 43 7.78 3.72 -2.72
CA SER A 43 9.06 3.83 -3.42
C SER A 43 9.31 5.25 -3.95
N LEU A 44 8.27 5.87 -4.53
CA LEU A 44 8.32 7.25 -5.01
C LEU A 44 8.56 8.24 -3.85
N ALA A 45 7.85 8.09 -2.73
CA ALA A 45 8.01 8.95 -1.56
C ALA A 45 9.44 8.96 -1.02
N VAL A 46 10.13 7.80 -1.00
CA VAL A 46 11.55 7.72 -0.63
C VAL A 46 12.42 8.44 -1.64
N SER A 47 12.22 8.18 -2.94
CA SER A 47 13.04 8.78 -3.99
C SER A 47 12.98 10.30 -3.99
N LEU A 48 11.80 10.88 -3.68
CA LEU A 48 11.57 12.32 -3.64
C LEU A 48 12.41 13.03 -2.56
N VAL A 49 12.62 12.37 -1.41
CA VAL A 49 13.25 12.98 -0.22
C VAL A 49 14.66 12.49 0.05
N THR A 50 15.19 11.65 -0.84
CA THR A 50 16.53 11.09 -0.72
C THR A 50 17.45 11.78 -1.71
N ASP A 51 18.34 12.64 -1.19
CA ASP A 51 19.18 13.51 -2.02
C ASP A 51 20.18 12.78 -2.94
N ASN A 52 20.58 11.53 -2.62
CA ASN A 52 21.60 10.80 -3.39
C ASN A 52 21.39 9.27 -3.29
N LEU A 53 21.78 8.55 -4.35
CA LEU A 53 21.72 7.08 -4.46
C LEU A 53 22.37 6.34 -3.28
N ALA A 54 23.48 6.88 -2.75
CA ALA A 54 24.18 6.33 -1.58
C ALA A 54 23.33 6.37 -0.29
N THR A 55 22.51 7.40 -0.12
CA THR A 55 21.58 7.55 1.00
C THR A 55 20.39 6.60 0.87
N GLY A 56 19.94 6.35 -0.36
CA GLY A 56 18.89 5.36 -0.67
C GLY A 56 19.36 3.91 -0.48
N LEU A 57 20.62 3.62 -0.80
CA LEU A 57 21.25 2.32 -0.52
C LEU A 57 21.43 2.11 0.99
N LYS A 58 21.89 3.13 1.73
CA LYS A 58 22.01 3.06 3.21
C LYS A 58 20.66 2.85 3.90
N GLN A 59 19.57 3.48 3.45
CA GLN A 59 18.22 3.23 3.98
C GLN A 59 17.67 1.82 3.66
N LYS A 60 18.12 1.20 2.56
CA LYS A 60 17.76 -0.19 2.25
C LYS A 60 18.52 -1.20 3.11
N ILE A 61 19.72 -0.86 3.58
CA ILE A 61 20.64 -1.77 4.30
C ILE A 61 20.54 -1.57 5.82
N SER A 62 20.39 -0.34 6.30
CA SER A 62 20.26 -0.02 7.72
C SER A 62 18.79 0.28 8.04
N LYS A 63 18.17 -0.58 8.86
CA LYS A 63 16.83 -0.33 9.43
C LYS A 63 16.83 0.80 10.46
N ASP A 64 18.00 1.19 10.95
CA ASP A 64 18.19 2.29 11.89
C ASP A 64 18.78 3.53 11.21
N SER A 65 18.28 4.68 11.66
CA SER A 65 18.41 6.02 11.09
C SER A 65 19.73 6.28 10.36
N VAL A 66 19.65 6.66 9.09
CA VAL A 66 20.80 7.18 8.35
C VAL A 66 21.24 8.49 9.02
N ASP A 67 22.37 8.40 9.71
CA ASP A 67 23.10 9.54 10.27
C ASP A 67 23.25 10.62 9.19
N SER A 68 22.60 11.76 9.41
CA SER A 68 22.31 12.73 8.36
C SER A 68 23.50 13.65 8.15
N GLY A 69 24.48 13.19 7.38
CA GLY A 69 25.44 14.09 6.76
C GLY A 69 24.73 15.25 6.04
N MET A 70 25.44 16.37 5.85
CA MET A 70 24.86 17.60 5.30
C MET A 70 24.07 17.35 4.01
N ASN A 71 22.85 17.89 3.90
CA ASN A 71 22.08 17.81 2.67
C ASN A 71 22.67 18.72 1.58
N LYS A 72 22.14 18.64 0.35
CA LYS A 72 22.66 19.42 -0.79
C LYS A 72 22.68 20.93 -0.54
N PHE A 73 21.70 21.49 0.19
CA PHE A 73 21.65 22.92 0.48
C PHE A 73 22.71 23.31 1.51
N GLU A 74 22.83 22.52 2.58
CA GLU A 74 23.85 22.73 3.63
C GLU A 74 25.28 22.58 3.07
N LYS A 75 25.49 21.66 2.13
CA LYS A 75 26.77 21.52 1.41
C LYS A 75 27.11 22.78 0.63
N VAL A 76 26.16 23.31 -0.14
CA VAL A 76 26.35 24.57 -0.87
C VAL A 76 26.61 25.73 0.08
N GLY A 77 25.83 25.85 1.16
CA GLY A 77 26.05 26.85 2.20
C GLY A 77 27.47 26.79 2.76
N GLN A 78 27.96 25.59 3.10
CA GLN A 78 29.33 25.45 3.58
C GLN A 78 30.41 25.77 2.56
N THR A 79 30.19 25.43 1.29
CA THR A 79 31.10 25.82 0.22
C THR A 79 31.19 27.34 0.08
N LEU A 80 30.06 28.05 0.13
CA LEU A 80 30.03 29.52 0.07
C LEU A 80 30.74 30.15 1.26
N TYR A 81 30.54 29.61 2.46
CA TYR A 81 31.24 30.05 3.67
C TYR A 81 32.76 29.83 3.60
N LYS A 82 33.19 28.70 3.02
CA LYS A 82 34.61 28.44 2.80
C LYS A 82 35.22 29.46 1.86
N TYR A 83 34.53 29.80 0.76
CA TYR A 83 35.01 30.82 -0.18
C TYR A 83 35.01 32.22 0.42
N SER A 84 34.04 32.57 1.26
CA SER A 84 34.03 33.89 1.91
C SER A 84 35.27 34.14 2.77
N SER A 85 35.84 33.08 3.35
CA SER A 85 37.05 33.16 4.18
C SER A 85 38.35 33.30 3.36
N GLN A 86 38.26 33.22 2.02
CA GLN A 86 39.39 33.26 1.09
C GLN A 86 39.42 34.56 0.26
N ILE A 87 38.40 35.41 0.39
CA ILE A 87 38.27 36.66 -0.35
C ILE A 87 38.68 37.81 0.56
N GLU A 88 39.55 38.70 0.05
CA GLU A 88 40.06 39.86 0.79
C GLU A 88 39.03 41.01 0.86
N ASP A 89 38.12 41.11 -0.11
CA ASP A 89 37.05 42.10 -0.10
C ASP A 89 35.95 41.76 0.93
N ASP A 90 35.94 42.50 2.03
CA ASP A 90 35.00 42.33 3.15
C ASP A 90 33.53 42.38 2.72
N SER A 91 33.20 43.20 1.70
CA SER A 91 31.84 43.34 1.20
C SER A 91 31.36 42.05 0.52
N SER A 92 32.16 41.51 -0.41
CA SER A 92 31.91 40.24 -1.09
C SER A 92 31.91 39.06 -0.12
N ALA A 93 32.85 39.04 0.84
CA ALA A 93 32.90 38.02 1.89
C ALA A 93 31.61 38.02 2.73
N SER A 94 31.11 39.20 3.12
CA SER A 94 29.85 39.34 3.86
C SER A 94 28.64 38.81 3.08
N VAL A 95 28.56 39.07 1.77
CA VAL A 95 27.48 38.55 0.91
C VAL A 95 27.46 37.02 0.91
N LEU A 96 28.62 36.37 0.78
CA LEU A 96 28.71 34.91 0.79
C LEU A 96 28.36 34.31 2.16
N GLN A 97 28.72 34.99 3.27
CA GLN A 97 28.30 34.59 4.60
C GLN A 97 26.77 34.67 4.77
N LYS A 98 26.12 35.73 4.29
CA LYS A 98 24.64 35.83 4.27
C LYS A 98 24.00 34.76 3.40
N ALA A 99 24.61 34.44 2.25
CA ALA A 99 24.13 33.37 1.38
C ALA A 99 24.15 32.00 2.10
N LYS A 100 25.19 31.70 2.88
CA LYS A 100 25.24 30.50 3.73
C LYS A 100 24.01 30.40 4.63
N GLU A 101 23.63 31.47 5.33
CA GLU A 101 22.46 31.45 6.21
C GLU A 101 21.15 31.12 5.48
N VAL A 102 21.00 31.60 4.24
CA VAL A 102 19.84 31.27 3.38
C VAL A 102 19.85 29.77 3.03
N PHE A 103 21.01 29.23 2.67
CA PHE A 103 21.16 27.80 2.37
C PHE A 103 20.99 26.90 3.60
N ASP A 104 21.43 27.32 4.78
CA ASP A 104 21.20 26.62 6.04
C ASP A 104 19.70 26.56 6.38
N LYS A 105 18.98 27.68 6.23
CA LYS A 105 17.51 27.72 6.38
C LYS A 105 16.80 26.81 5.37
N ALA A 106 17.25 26.79 4.12
CA ALA A 106 16.73 25.88 3.09
C ALA A 106 17.00 24.41 3.45
N GLY A 107 18.20 24.12 3.98
CA GLY A 107 18.59 22.81 4.47
C GLY A 107 17.70 22.31 5.61
N GLN A 108 17.43 23.16 6.60
CA GLN A 108 16.51 22.84 7.70
C GLN A 108 15.09 22.56 7.19
N LYS A 109 14.56 23.39 6.27
CA LYS A 109 13.26 23.15 5.64
C LYS A 109 13.23 21.82 4.88
N HIS A 110 14.31 21.49 4.16
CA HIS A 110 14.44 20.21 3.46
C HIS A 110 14.44 19.01 4.43
N ARG A 111 15.17 19.09 5.55
CA ARG A 111 15.14 18.07 6.60
C ARG A 111 13.73 17.86 7.15
N SER A 112 13.05 18.94 7.51
CA SER A 112 11.67 18.88 8.01
C SER A 112 10.70 18.30 6.98
N PHE A 113 10.84 18.67 5.70
CA PHE A 113 10.04 18.09 4.62
C PHE A 113 10.27 16.59 4.49
N ARG A 114 11.54 16.16 4.45
CA ARG A 114 11.93 14.74 4.41
C ARG A 114 11.31 13.97 5.58
N THR A 115 11.47 14.45 6.81
CA THR A 115 10.90 13.80 8.00
C THR A 115 9.39 13.65 7.87
N ASN A 116 8.68 14.71 7.46
CA ASN A 116 7.23 14.66 7.27
C ASN A 116 6.81 13.60 6.23
N ILE A 117 7.47 13.54 5.07
CA ILE A 117 7.15 12.52 4.04
C ILE A 117 7.41 11.10 4.59
N LEU A 118 8.53 10.86 5.27
CA LEU A 118 8.87 9.53 5.78
C LEU A 118 7.91 9.10 6.90
N GLU A 119 7.64 9.98 7.87
CA GLU A 119 6.84 9.63 9.05
C GLU A 119 5.34 9.65 8.80
N LYS A 120 4.83 10.61 8.01
CA LYS A 120 3.38 10.81 7.88
C LYS A 120 2.79 10.14 6.65
N ILE A 121 3.60 9.84 5.63
CA ILE A 121 3.14 9.23 4.38
C ILE A 121 3.74 7.82 4.24
N GLN A 122 5.06 7.70 4.22
CA GLN A 122 5.71 6.42 3.92
C GLN A 122 5.46 5.37 5.01
N LYS A 123 5.67 5.72 6.28
CA LYS A 123 5.54 4.79 7.40
C LYS A 123 4.14 4.18 7.51
N PRO A 124 3.02 4.95 7.49
CA PRO A 124 1.68 4.38 7.51
C PRO A 124 1.39 3.44 6.33
N MET A 125 1.86 3.78 5.13
CA MET A 125 1.69 2.92 3.94
C MET A 125 2.46 1.61 4.08
N LYS A 126 3.67 1.65 4.66
CA LYS A 126 4.45 0.44 4.98
C LYS A 126 3.75 -0.42 6.03
N GLU A 127 3.29 0.20 7.11
CA GLU A 127 2.56 -0.49 8.18
C GLU A 127 1.32 -1.20 7.62
N TRP A 128 0.53 -0.51 6.80
CA TRP A 128 -0.63 -1.11 6.12
C TRP A 128 -0.25 -2.31 5.24
N ASN A 129 0.85 -2.22 4.48
CA ASN A 129 1.32 -3.32 3.64
C ASN A 129 1.75 -4.53 4.48
N GLU A 130 2.45 -4.29 5.58
CA GLU A 130 3.02 -5.34 6.44
C GLU A 130 2.00 -6.03 7.33
N THR A 131 0.90 -5.33 7.68
CA THR A 131 -0.17 -5.86 8.52
C THR A 131 -1.40 -6.23 7.69
N ASN A 132 -2.20 -5.24 7.28
CA ASN A 132 -3.51 -5.41 6.68
C ASN A 132 -3.43 -6.12 5.31
N ALA A 133 -2.61 -5.60 4.38
CA ALA A 133 -2.51 -6.20 3.05
C ALA A 133 -1.94 -7.62 3.10
N LYS A 134 -1.01 -7.87 4.03
CA LYS A 134 -0.45 -9.21 4.28
C LYS A 134 -1.51 -10.16 4.85
N HIS A 135 -2.37 -9.69 5.75
CA HIS A 135 -3.48 -10.47 6.31
C HIS A 135 -4.47 -10.89 5.22
N VAL A 136 -5.00 -9.94 4.46
CA VAL A 136 -5.92 -10.19 3.34
C VAL A 136 -5.29 -11.13 2.30
N SER A 137 -3.99 -10.96 2.01
CA SER A 137 -3.27 -11.85 1.10
C SER A 137 -3.18 -13.30 1.63
N LYS A 138 -3.12 -13.51 2.95
CA LYS A 138 -3.13 -14.86 3.55
C LYS A 138 -4.52 -15.48 3.48
N GLU A 139 -5.56 -14.72 3.79
CA GLU A 139 -6.94 -15.18 3.71
C GLU A 139 -7.32 -15.55 2.28
N LEU A 140 -6.98 -14.71 1.31
CA LEU A 140 -7.20 -15.02 -0.11
C LEU A 140 -6.50 -16.33 -0.53
N LYS A 141 -5.31 -16.61 0.00
CA LYS A 141 -4.63 -17.91 -0.21
C LYS A 141 -5.38 -19.06 0.45
N SER A 142 -5.97 -18.84 1.63
CA SER A 142 -6.81 -19.82 2.33
C SER A 142 -8.07 -20.13 1.54
N VAL A 143 -8.82 -19.11 1.09
CA VAL A 143 -10.01 -19.25 0.23
C VAL A 143 -9.66 -20.09 -1.00
N ASN A 144 -8.58 -19.75 -1.70
CA ASN A 144 -8.14 -20.50 -2.89
C ASN A 144 -7.76 -21.97 -2.57
N SER A 145 -7.15 -22.23 -1.41
CA SER A 145 -6.85 -23.59 -0.97
C SER A 145 -8.13 -24.39 -0.69
N LYS A 146 -9.10 -23.79 0.00
CA LYS A 146 -10.40 -24.41 0.31
C LYS A 146 -11.22 -24.68 -0.95
N ARG A 147 -11.18 -23.77 -1.92
CA ARG A 147 -11.77 -23.99 -3.24
C ARG A 147 -11.12 -25.19 -3.94
N ASP A 148 -9.79 -25.29 -3.92
CA ASP A 148 -9.09 -26.44 -4.52
C ASP A 148 -9.44 -27.76 -3.77
N GLU A 149 -9.63 -27.74 -2.45
CA GLU A 149 -10.13 -28.88 -1.67
C GLU A 149 -11.56 -29.29 -2.07
N LEU A 150 -12.46 -28.30 -2.24
CA LEU A 150 -13.83 -28.53 -2.73
C LEU A 150 -13.82 -29.13 -4.13
N ASP A 151 -13.05 -28.56 -5.06
CA ASP A 151 -12.89 -29.09 -6.42
C ASP A 151 -12.38 -30.53 -6.42
N TYR A 152 -11.41 -30.84 -5.55
CA TYR A 152 -10.91 -32.21 -5.40
C TYR A 152 -11.99 -33.16 -4.88
N ALA A 153 -12.77 -32.75 -3.87
CA ALA A 153 -13.85 -33.55 -3.32
C ALA A 153 -14.93 -33.83 -4.37
N ILE A 154 -15.42 -32.80 -5.07
CA ILE A 154 -16.40 -32.90 -6.15
C ILE A 154 -15.92 -33.90 -7.23
N ASN A 155 -14.69 -33.73 -7.71
CA ASN A 155 -14.17 -34.57 -8.78
C ASN A 155 -13.88 -36.02 -8.35
N LYS A 156 -13.54 -36.24 -7.08
CA LYS A 156 -13.38 -37.59 -6.51
C LYS A 156 -14.72 -38.30 -6.36
N LEU A 157 -15.76 -37.58 -5.94
CA LEU A 157 -17.12 -38.13 -5.76
C LEU A 157 -17.77 -38.46 -7.10
N ARG A 158 -17.56 -37.64 -8.15
CA ARG A 158 -18.05 -37.90 -9.51
C ARG A 158 -17.60 -39.24 -10.11
N LYS A 159 -16.54 -39.86 -9.57
CA LYS A 159 -16.04 -41.17 -9.99
C LYS A 159 -16.63 -42.36 -9.21
N LYS A 160 -17.55 -42.14 -8.26
CA LYS A 160 -18.20 -43.19 -7.45
C LYS A 160 -19.69 -43.30 -7.79
N PRO A 161 -20.24 -44.49 -8.08
CA PRO A 161 -21.62 -44.60 -8.57
C PRO A 161 -22.73 -44.54 -7.52
N ASP A 162 -22.50 -44.92 -6.26
CA ASP A 162 -23.62 -45.48 -5.46
C ASP A 162 -24.01 -44.78 -4.14
N ASP A 163 -23.82 -43.47 -3.98
CA ASP A 163 -24.46 -42.80 -2.82
C ASP A 163 -24.65 -41.30 -3.03
N LEU A 164 -25.73 -40.92 -3.71
CA LEU A 164 -26.07 -39.52 -4.01
C LEU A 164 -26.21 -38.68 -2.73
N GLU A 165 -26.73 -39.27 -1.65
CA GLU A 165 -26.98 -38.57 -0.39
C GLU A 165 -25.67 -38.25 0.35
N VAL A 166 -24.76 -39.22 0.43
CA VAL A 166 -23.41 -39.00 0.98
C VAL A 166 -22.58 -38.05 0.11
N GLN A 167 -22.70 -38.12 -1.21
CA GLN A 167 -22.06 -37.16 -2.11
C GLN A 167 -22.56 -35.74 -1.86
N GLN A 168 -23.87 -35.55 -1.74
CA GLN A 168 -24.49 -34.25 -1.55
C GLN A 168 -24.20 -33.66 -0.17
N SER A 169 -24.14 -34.51 0.86
CA SER A 169 -23.72 -34.13 2.21
C SER A 169 -22.27 -33.61 2.24
N VAL A 170 -21.32 -34.37 1.67
CA VAL A 170 -19.89 -33.98 1.65
C VAL A 170 -19.65 -32.71 0.83
N ILE A 171 -20.33 -32.57 -0.32
CA ILE A 171 -20.26 -31.34 -1.13
C ILE A 171 -20.83 -30.15 -0.36
N SER A 172 -21.96 -30.32 0.31
CA SER A 172 -22.61 -29.25 1.09
C SER A 172 -21.71 -28.79 2.25
N SER A 173 -21.15 -29.71 3.03
CA SER A 173 -20.22 -29.36 4.12
C SER A 173 -18.98 -28.62 3.62
N ALA A 174 -18.42 -29.03 2.48
CA ALA A 174 -17.26 -28.35 1.89
C ALA A 174 -17.61 -26.97 1.31
N MET A 175 -18.83 -26.80 0.78
CA MET A 175 -19.34 -25.50 0.34
C MET A 175 -19.58 -24.55 1.51
N ILE A 176 -20.16 -25.03 2.62
CA ILE A 176 -20.36 -24.24 3.84
C ILE A 176 -19.01 -23.74 4.37
N ALA A 177 -18.03 -24.63 4.50
CA ALA A 177 -16.68 -24.25 4.95
C ALA A 177 -15.99 -23.24 4.02
N LEU A 178 -16.27 -23.30 2.70
CA LEU A 178 -15.77 -22.29 1.76
C LEU A 178 -16.50 -20.95 1.92
N MET A 179 -17.82 -20.96 2.12
CA MET A 179 -18.62 -19.76 2.32
C MET A 179 -18.21 -19.02 3.61
N GLU A 180 -18.00 -19.73 4.71
CA GLU A 180 -17.53 -19.14 5.98
C GLU A 180 -16.20 -18.38 5.79
N VAL A 181 -15.23 -18.97 5.07
CA VAL A 181 -13.93 -18.34 4.82
C VAL A 181 -14.05 -17.16 3.83
N ILE A 182 -15.00 -17.20 2.89
CA ILE A 182 -15.30 -16.07 1.99
C ILE A 182 -15.93 -14.90 2.76
N GLU A 183 -16.84 -15.19 3.69
CA GLU A 183 -17.48 -14.17 4.52
C GLU A 183 -16.46 -13.45 5.42
N ASP A 184 -15.58 -14.21 6.06
CA ASP A 184 -14.50 -13.64 6.89
C ASP A 184 -13.55 -12.76 6.05
N TYR A 185 -13.12 -13.25 4.89
CA TYR A 185 -12.33 -12.46 3.93
C TYR A 185 -13.04 -11.16 3.52
N ASN A 186 -14.34 -11.22 3.21
CA ASN A 186 -15.11 -10.04 2.80
C ASN A 186 -15.26 -9.02 3.93
N LYS A 187 -15.45 -9.49 5.17
CA LYS A 187 -15.49 -8.63 6.36
C LYS A 187 -14.14 -7.92 6.56
N ASN A 188 -13.03 -8.67 6.49
CA ASN A 188 -11.70 -8.13 6.69
C ASN A 188 -11.31 -7.15 5.58
N MET A 189 -11.69 -7.42 4.34
CA MET A 189 -11.59 -6.46 3.23
C MET A 189 -12.35 -5.16 3.55
N LYS A 190 -13.61 -5.26 3.99
CA LYS A 190 -14.46 -4.09 4.29
C LYS A 190 -13.88 -3.22 5.41
N GLU A 191 -13.38 -3.83 6.49
CA GLU A 191 -12.76 -3.10 7.60
C GLU A 191 -11.46 -2.41 7.17
N ILE A 192 -10.65 -3.08 6.35
CA ILE A 192 -9.36 -2.56 5.91
C ILE A 192 -9.52 -1.37 4.96
N PHE A 193 -10.45 -1.45 4.00
CA PHE A 193 -10.73 -0.31 3.11
C PHE A 193 -11.28 0.90 3.88
N LYS A 194 -12.12 0.68 4.91
CA LYS A 194 -12.62 1.77 5.77
C LYS A 194 -11.49 2.45 6.56
N VAL A 195 -10.59 1.69 7.20
CA VAL A 195 -9.52 2.25 8.02
C VAL A 195 -8.50 3.02 7.19
N VAL A 196 -8.11 2.50 6.02
CA VAL A 196 -7.17 3.18 5.12
C VAL A 196 -7.77 4.46 4.55
N PHE A 197 -9.02 4.40 4.08
CA PHE A 197 -9.66 5.52 3.43
C PHE A 197 -9.98 6.64 4.44
N LEU A 198 -10.52 6.31 5.62
CA LEU A 198 -10.80 7.29 6.67
C LEU A 198 -9.53 7.93 7.23
N THR A 199 -8.45 7.15 7.43
CA THR A 199 -7.18 7.71 7.94
C THR A 199 -6.49 8.61 6.91
N SER A 200 -6.67 8.32 5.62
CA SER A 200 -6.13 9.12 4.51
C SER A 200 -6.95 10.38 4.26
N VAL A 201 -8.28 10.29 4.30
CA VAL A 201 -9.21 11.42 4.11
C VAL A 201 -9.23 12.36 5.32
N ALA A 202 -9.25 11.84 6.55
CA ALA A 202 -9.23 12.67 7.77
C ALA A 202 -7.93 13.49 7.91
N LYS A 203 -6.79 12.93 7.48
CA LYS A 203 -5.52 13.68 7.44
C LYS A 203 -5.50 14.74 6.34
N ASN A 204 -6.09 14.47 5.17
CA ASN A 204 -6.17 15.46 4.09
C ASN A 204 -7.17 16.59 4.40
N ALA A 205 -8.28 16.32 5.09
CA ALA A 205 -9.19 17.34 5.61
C ALA A 205 -8.50 18.25 6.65
N GLY A 206 -7.65 17.69 7.52
CA GLY A 206 -6.81 18.46 8.44
C GLY A 206 -5.77 19.36 7.76
N TYR A 207 -5.23 18.94 6.60
CA TYR A 207 -4.32 19.76 5.79
C TYR A 207 -5.02 20.81 4.92
N GLN A 208 -6.30 20.64 4.58
CA GLN A 208 -7.07 21.67 3.87
C GLN A 208 -7.35 22.90 4.73
N ASN A 209 -7.40 22.78 6.06
CA ASN A 209 -7.56 23.95 6.96
C ASN A 209 -6.37 24.91 6.96
N MET A 210 -5.19 24.52 6.44
CA MET A 210 -4.06 25.45 6.26
C MET A 210 -3.97 26.09 4.86
N ASN A 211 -4.77 25.64 3.89
CA ASN A 211 -4.73 26.16 2.51
C ASN A 211 -6.09 26.62 1.95
N MET A 212 -7.18 26.55 2.73
CA MET A 212 -8.50 27.04 2.32
C MET A 212 -8.66 28.57 2.45
N VAL A 213 -7.85 29.35 1.73
CA VAL A 213 -8.16 30.78 1.51
C VAL A 213 -8.72 31.05 0.12
N LYS A 214 -8.69 30.13 -0.87
CA LYS A 214 -9.02 30.56 -2.26
C LYS A 214 -9.86 29.68 -3.20
N ASN A 215 -10.43 28.52 -2.83
CA ASN A 215 -11.39 27.90 -3.77
C ASN A 215 -12.38 26.93 -3.13
N LYS A 216 -13.64 27.38 -2.95
CA LYS A 216 -14.74 26.65 -2.29
C LYS A 216 -15.46 25.61 -3.16
N ARG A 217 -15.07 25.35 -4.40
CA ARG A 217 -15.86 24.49 -5.33
C ARG A 217 -15.41 23.02 -5.45
N ILE A 218 -14.19 22.69 -5.04
CA ILE A 218 -13.63 21.34 -5.21
C ILE A 218 -14.06 20.37 -4.09
N PRO A 219 -14.15 20.78 -2.80
CA PRO A 219 -14.58 19.88 -1.73
C PRO A 219 -15.99 19.31 -1.95
N ASP A 220 -16.95 20.13 -2.36
CA ASP A 220 -18.35 19.71 -2.53
C ASP A 220 -18.53 18.70 -3.69
N LEU A 221 -17.74 18.85 -4.77
CA LEU A 221 -17.71 17.89 -5.88
C LEU A 221 -17.13 16.53 -5.47
N ILE A 222 -16.16 16.52 -4.55
CA ILE A 222 -15.53 15.30 -4.05
C ILE A 222 -16.48 14.57 -3.07
N TYR A 223 -17.15 15.28 -2.17
CA TYR A 223 -18.14 14.67 -1.26
C TYR A 223 -19.33 14.08 -2.04
N THR A 224 -19.83 14.76 -3.07
CA THR A 224 -20.98 14.28 -3.88
C THR A 224 -20.62 13.12 -4.81
N GLN A 225 -19.33 12.92 -5.12
CA GLN A 225 -18.85 11.75 -5.86
C GLN A 225 -18.63 10.56 -4.92
N ILE A 226 -18.15 10.82 -3.69
CA ILE A 226 -17.91 9.81 -2.64
C ILE A 226 -19.22 9.20 -2.13
N ASP A 227 -20.27 10.01 -1.88
CA ASP A 227 -21.57 9.47 -1.46
C ASP A 227 -22.20 8.60 -2.56
N ARG A 228 -22.03 8.96 -3.84
CA ARG A 228 -22.49 8.15 -4.98
C ARG A 228 -21.73 6.83 -5.14
N GLU A 229 -20.43 6.79 -4.86
CA GLU A 229 -19.65 5.56 -4.95
C GLU A 229 -19.86 4.64 -3.73
N ILE A 230 -20.13 5.20 -2.55
CA ILE A 230 -20.46 4.41 -1.34
C ILE A 230 -21.89 3.84 -1.41
N ASP A 231 -22.86 4.59 -1.94
CA ASP A 231 -24.23 4.10 -2.12
C ASP A 231 -24.35 3.09 -3.27
N GLY A 232 -23.46 3.15 -4.26
CA GLY A 232 -23.32 2.11 -5.29
C GLY A 232 -22.66 0.81 -4.82
N PHE A 233 -22.21 0.75 -3.57
CA PHE A 233 -21.54 -0.40 -2.93
C PHE A 233 -22.49 -1.27 -2.07
N ILE A 234 -23.77 -0.87 -1.92
CA ILE A 234 -24.85 -1.61 -1.23
C ILE A 234 -25.58 -2.49 -2.24
#